data_AF-A0A9P5VQ46-F1
#
_entry.id   AF-A0A9P5VQ46-F1
#
_cell.length_a   1.000
_cell.length_b   1.000
_cell.length_c   1.000
_cell.angle_alpha   90.00
_cell.angle_beta   90.00
_cell.angle_gamma   90.00
#
_symmetry.space_group_name_H-M   'P 1'
#
loop_
_entity.id
_entity.type
_entity.pdbx_description
1 polymer ?
#
loop_
_entity_poly.entity_id
_entity_poly.type
_entity_poly.pdbx_seq_one_letter_code
_entity_poly.pdbx_strand_id
1 'polypeptide(L)'
;MDPTAKLTQLFSWESFGDLLTSFWENLRLPESDNSTIVFDLIVFHASADPLIFAIRAGLGVAFACWFQSMATGTHSWVDKIWSIVPVLYAIHFSVRDMLYWPTDTPFVYVPRVYIATTLIFVWGVRLTYNFARKGGYGFDSEDFRWPYLANRIPTGLWLLFNIFFICLFQNLLLVAMTAPVYTAWRATLATVTPLNWIDLLAVVGFLAGFVLETVADNQQWAFKQGKKKAIANKEVLTGDNKRGFLTQGLFKYSRHPNYFGELTMWWSVYLFSVAAGYPQHVPWINPSIVGAAVLTLLFQGSTTLTEYLVSKTYPAYKLYKKTTSRLIPLPAGTPLDEVEKKAL
;
A
#
# COMPACT_ATOMS: atom_id res chain seq x y z
N MET A 1 12.41 17.95 -31.00
CA MET A 1 11.57 16.77 -30.67
C MET A 1 10.18 17.27 -30.35
N ASP A 2 9.17 16.69 -30.99
CA ASP A 2 7.76 16.88 -30.64
C ASP A 2 7.53 16.58 -29.14
N PRO A 3 6.97 17.51 -28.35
CA PRO A 3 6.63 17.28 -26.94
C PRO A 3 5.82 16.01 -26.71
N THR A 4 4.98 15.64 -27.68
CA THR A 4 4.17 14.42 -27.67
C THR A 4 5.05 13.16 -27.73
N ALA A 5 6.07 13.15 -28.59
CA ALA A 5 7.00 12.03 -28.70
C ALA A 5 7.82 11.83 -27.42
N LYS A 6 8.20 12.93 -26.74
CA LYS A 6 8.89 12.87 -25.44
C LYS A 6 8.00 12.27 -24.34
N LEU A 7 6.72 12.64 -24.29
CA LEU A 7 5.77 12.03 -23.35
C LEU A 7 5.58 10.54 -23.62
N THR A 8 5.31 10.15 -24.86
CA THR A 8 5.12 8.73 -25.20
C THR A 8 6.33 7.87 -24.81
N GLN A 9 7.54 8.38 -25.01
CA GLN A 9 8.77 7.71 -24.58
C GLN A 9 8.86 7.58 -23.05
N LEU A 10 8.56 8.63 -22.29
CA LEU A 10 8.65 8.63 -20.82
C LEU A 10 7.72 7.62 -20.13
N PHE A 11 6.60 7.30 -20.78
CA PHE A 11 5.59 6.37 -20.28
C PHE A 11 5.68 4.98 -20.92
N SER A 12 6.68 4.73 -21.78
CA SER A 12 6.86 3.45 -22.44
C SER A 12 7.47 2.39 -21.52
N TRP A 13 7.19 1.12 -21.82
CA TRP A 13 7.84 0.00 -21.15
C TRP A 13 9.34 -0.08 -21.44
N GLU A 14 9.79 0.45 -22.59
CA GLU A 14 11.19 0.53 -22.96
C GLU A 14 11.94 1.52 -22.08
N SER A 15 11.41 2.74 -21.88
CA SER A 15 12.01 3.71 -20.95
C SER A 15 12.04 3.20 -19.51
N PHE A 16 11.03 2.42 -19.11
CA PHE A 16 11.05 1.74 -17.82
C PHE A 16 12.12 0.65 -17.77
N GLY A 17 12.32 -0.11 -18.85
CA GLY A 17 13.42 -1.06 -19.00
C GLY A 17 14.78 -0.39 -18.89
N ASP A 18 15.00 0.73 -19.57
CA ASP A 18 16.22 1.53 -19.49
C ASP A 18 16.46 2.06 -18.08
N LEU A 19 15.41 2.49 -17.39
CA LEU A 19 15.49 2.89 -15.99
C LEU A 19 15.98 1.73 -15.12
N LEU A 20 15.45 0.52 -15.32
CA LEU A 20 15.90 -0.67 -14.60
C LEU A 20 17.35 -1.06 -14.95
N THR A 21 17.76 -0.96 -16.20
CA THR A 21 19.14 -1.19 -16.64
C THR A 21 20.08 -0.19 -15.98
N SER A 22 19.73 1.10 -16.00
CA SER A 22 20.50 2.16 -15.34
C SER A 22 20.56 1.98 -13.83
N PHE A 23 19.52 1.41 -13.21
CA PHE A 23 19.57 1.02 -11.79
C PHE A 23 20.68 0.01 -11.54
N TRP A 24 20.80 -1.03 -12.38
CA TRP A 24 21.85 -2.06 -12.27
C TRP A 24 23.24 -1.51 -12.50
N GLU A 25 23.41 -0.64 -13.50
CA GLU A 25 24.69 -0.03 -13.82
C GLU A 25 25.16 0.93 -12.72
N ASN A 26 24.23 1.67 -12.12
CA ASN A 26 24.55 2.65 -11.08
C ASN A 26 24.59 2.05 -9.67
N LEU A 27 24.50 0.73 -9.47
CA LEU A 27 24.49 0.12 -8.13
C LEU A 27 25.72 0.48 -7.29
N ARG A 28 26.80 0.90 -7.94
CA ARG A 28 28.03 1.39 -7.31
C ARG A 28 27.82 2.80 -6.75
N LEU A 29 28.31 3.03 -5.54
CA LEU A 29 28.44 4.40 -5.01
C LEU A 29 29.44 5.17 -5.90
N PRO A 30 29.24 6.47 -6.14
CA PRO A 30 30.24 7.28 -6.82
C PRO A 30 31.58 7.18 -6.08
N GLU A 31 32.69 7.07 -6.80
CA GLU A 31 34.03 7.24 -6.21
C GLU A 31 34.15 8.70 -5.76
N SER A 32 34.26 8.95 -4.45
CA SER A 32 34.45 10.30 -3.90
C SER A 32 35.90 10.51 -3.48
N ASP A 33 36.47 11.62 -3.96
CA ASP A 33 37.80 12.11 -3.61
C ASP A 33 37.60 13.19 -2.54
N ASN A 34 37.57 12.79 -1.26
CA ASN A 34 37.45 13.62 -0.06
C ASN A 34 36.14 14.43 0.12
N SER A 35 35.10 13.81 0.69
CA SER A 35 34.02 14.48 1.42
C SER A 35 33.31 13.52 2.39
N THR A 36 32.68 14.04 3.45
CA THR A 36 32.03 13.19 4.46
C THR A 36 30.88 12.36 3.87
N ILE A 37 30.59 11.18 4.43
CA ILE A 37 29.51 10.29 3.97
C ILE A 37 28.15 11.01 3.81
N VAL A 38 27.90 12.04 4.63
CA VAL A 38 26.67 12.85 4.57
C VAL A 38 26.62 13.68 3.29
N PHE A 39 27.73 14.31 2.90
CA PHE A 39 27.81 15.08 1.66
C PHE A 39 27.66 14.16 0.45
N ASP A 40 28.31 12.99 0.45
CA ASP A 40 28.19 12.01 -0.64
C ASP A 40 26.77 11.47 -0.77
N LEU A 41 26.06 11.26 0.35
CA LEU A 41 24.64 10.89 0.35
C LEU A 41 23.75 12.02 -0.18
N ILE A 42 24.06 13.28 0.13
CA ILE A 42 23.35 14.44 -0.41
C ILE A 42 23.61 14.57 -1.92
N VAL A 43 24.85 14.44 -2.37
CA VAL A 43 25.21 14.50 -3.81
C VAL A 43 24.60 13.32 -4.56
N PHE A 44 24.59 12.13 -3.98
CA PHE A 44 23.95 10.96 -4.58
C PHE A 44 22.43 11.13 -4.66
N HIS A 45 21.79 11.56 -3.57
CA HIS A 45 20.36 11.91 -3.58
C HIS A 45 20.10 13.01 -4.62
N ALA A 46 20.96 14.02 -4.70
CA ALA A 46 20.92 15.14 -5.64
C ALA A 46 21.15 14.72 -7.10
N SER A 47 21.92 13.67 -7.41
CA SER A 47 22.26 13.33 -8.80
C SER A 47 21.49 12.12 -9.36
N ALA A 48 20.98 11.23 -8.50
CA ALA A 48 20.26 10.04 -8.94
C ALA A 48 18.84 10.35 -9.45
N ASP A 49 18.34 9.49 -10.35
CA ASP A 49 16.92 9.46 -10.67
C ASP A 49 16.11 9.18 -9.39
N PRO A 50 15.04 9.94 -9.09
CA PRO A 50 14.30 9.80 -7.85
C PRO A 50 13.74 8.40 -7.61
N LEU A 51 13.29 7.70 -8.66
CA LEU A 51 12.75 6.35 -8.53
C LEU A 51 13.87 5.35 -8.25
N ILE A 52 15.05 5.50 -8.86
CA ILE A 52 16.25 4.70 -8.53
C ILE A 52 16.61 4.87 -7.05
N PHE A 53 16.59 6.11 -6.54
CA PHE A 53 16.82 6.37 -5.12
C PHE A 53 15.79 5.65 -4.25
N ALA A 54 14.49 5.77 -4.57
CA ALA A 54 13.42 5.12 -3.82
C ALA A 54 13.53 3.59 -3.84
N ILE A 55 13.94 2.99 -4.96
CA ILE A 55 14.20 1.54 -5.06
C ILE A 55 15.36 1.15 -4.14
N ARG A 56 16.47 1.89 -4.13
CA ARG A 56 17.60 1.60 -3.23
C ARG A 56 17.23 1.76 -1.76
N ALA A 57 16.50 2.83 -1.43
CA ALA A 57 15.96 3.02 -0.09
C ALA A 57 15.06 1.84 0.31
N GLY A 58 14.17 1.39 -0.60
CA GLY A 58 13.33 0.20 -0.40
C GLY A 58 14.13 -1.09 -0.20
N LEU A 59 15.24 -1.28 -0.91
CA LEU A 59 16.14 -2.42 -0.69
C LEU A 59 16.85 -2.34 0.67
N GLY A 60 17.30 -1.15 1.07
CA GLY A 60 17.87 -0.92 2.41
C GLY A 60 16.86 -1.20 3.52
N VAL A 61 15.62 -0.74 3.35
CA VAL A 61 14.52 -1.03 4.28
C VAL A 61 14.20 -2.53 4.30
N ALA A 62 14.17 -3.20 3.14
CA ALA A 62 13.97 -4.65 3.06
C ALA A 62 15.06 -5.41 3.83
N PHE A 63 16.32 -5.01 3.66
CA PHE A 63 17.44 -5.58 4.41
C PHE A 63 17.29 -5.34 5.91
N ALA A 64 16.91 -4.13 6.32
CA ALA A 64 16.65 -3.82 7.72
C ALA A 64 15.50 -4.67 8.30
N CYS A 65 14.39 -4.82 7.58
CA CYS A 65 13.29 -5.71 7.98
C CYS A 65 13.74 -7.16 8.12
N TRP A 66 14.54 -7.66 7.17
CA TRP A 66 15.07 -9.02 7.22
C TRP A 66 16.01 -9.18 8.43
N PHE A 67 16.97 -8.30 8.61
CA PHE A 67 17.88 -8.32 9.76
C PHE A 67 17.12 -8.31 11.08
N GLN A 68 16.14 -7.41 11.22
CA GLN A 68 15.31 -7.31 12.41
C GLN A 68 14.46 -8.57 12.62
N SER A 69 13.95 -9.19 11.56
CA SER A 69 13.19 -10.45 11.68
C SER A 69 14.06 -11.59 12.19
N MET A 70 15.33 -11.64 11.79
CA MET A 70 16.28 -12.63 12.29
C MET A 70 16.68 -12.34 13.74
N ALA A 71 16.81 -11.07 14.12
CA ALA A 71 17.18 -10.65 15.47
C ALA A 71 16.06 -10.86 16.50
N THR A 72 14.80 -10.63 16.11
CA THR A 72 13.66 -10.70 17.04
C THR A 72 12.78 -11.94 16.89
N GLY A 73 12.94 -12.70 15.81
CA GLY A 73 12.07 -13.83 15.47
C GLY A 73 10.67 -13.43 14.97
N THR A 74 10.36 -12.12 14.88
CA THR A 74 9.06 -11.61 14.40
C THR A 74 9.16 -11.18 12.94
N HIS A 75 8.22 -11.58 12.09
CA HIS A 75 8.26 -11.32 10.65
C HIS A 75 7.38 -10.15 10.21
N SER A 76 6.80 -9.43 11.18
CA SER A 76 5.92 -8.27 10.94
C SER A 76 6.64 -6.92 10.92
N TRP A 77 7.95 -6.88 10.72
CA TRP A 77 8.68 -5.62 10.62
C TRP A 77 8.22 -4.77 9.44
N VAL A 78 7.91 -5.41 8.31
CA VAL A 78 7.31 -4.72 7.15
C VAL A 78 5.91 -4.21 7.46
N ASP A 79 5.10 -4.97 8.22
CA ASP A 79 3.75 -4.57 8.60
C ASP A 79 3.76 -3.29 9.45
N LYS A 80 4.77 -3.13 10.32
CA LYS A 80 4.95 -1.95 11.18
C LYS A 80 5.24 -0.68 10.40
N ILE A 81 5.92 -0.78 9.25
CA ILE A 81 6.34 0.37 8.44
C ILE A 81 5.50 0.56 7.17
N TRP A 82 4.54 -0.34 6.91
CA TRP A 82 3.69 -0.36 5.71
C TRP A 82 3.04 0.99 5.39
N SER A 83 2.58 1.69 6.44
CA SER A 83 1.92 3.00 6.31
C SER A 83 2.85 4.20 6.40
N ILE A 84 4.13 3.96 6.67
CA ILE A 84 5.15 5.01 6.88
C ILE A 84 5.98 5.20 5.62
N VAL A 85 6.55 4.12 5.07
CA VAL A 85 7.51 4.26 3.95
C VAL A 85 6.90 4.79 2.66
N PRO A 86 5.64 4.47 2.26
CA PRO A 86 5.03 5.11 1.09
C PRO A 86 4.88 6.63 1.23
N VAL A 87 4.65 7.12 2.46
CA VAL A 87 4.59 8.56 2.74
C VAL A 87 5.95 9.19 2.47
N LEU A 88 7.03 8.55 2.93
CA LEU A 88 8.39 9.03 2.70
C LEU A 88 8.75 9.05 1.21
N TYR A 89 8.37 8.02 0.45
CA TYR A 89 8.61 7.99 -0.99
C TYR A 89 7.81 9.06 -1.73
N ALA A 90 6.53 9.26 -1.39
CA ALA A 90 5.71 10.31 -2.00
C ALA A 90 6.23 11.73 -1.68
N ILE A 91 6.68 11.96 -0.43
CA ILE A 91 7.34 13.21 -0.06
C ILE A 91 8.61 13.40 -0.86
N HIS A 92 9.47 12.39 -0.92
CA HIS A 92 10.72 12.39 -1.71
C HIS A 92 10.48 12.80 -3.16
N PHE A 93 9.45 12.26 -3.83
CA PHE A 93 9.11 12.68 -5.20
C PHE A 93 8.59 14.12 -5.29
N SER A 94 7.91 14.64 -4.26
CA SER A 94 7.32 15.98 -4.26
C SER A 94 8.27 17.13 -3.92
N VAL A 95 9.31 16.86 -3.12
CA VAL A 95 10.27 17.89 -2.67
C VAL A 95 11.56 17.85 -3.48
N ARG A 96 11.66 16.93 -4.44
CA ARG A 96 12.87 16.69 -5.24
C ARG A 96 13.41 17.97 -5.89
N ASP A 97 12.55 18.70 -6.59
CA ASP A 97 12.94 19.92 -7.31
C ASP A 97 13.28 21.08 -6.38
N MET A 98 12.86 21.01 -5.11
CA MET A 98 13.27 21.98 -4.09
C MET A 98 14.69 21.70 -3.55
N LEU A 99 15.15 20.45 -3.69
CA LEU A 99 16.46 19.97 -3.24
C LEU A 99 17.49 19.90 -4.38
N TYR A 100 17.03 19.81 -5.64
CA TYR A 100 17.86 19.93 -6.83
C TYR A 100 18.22 21.41 -7.00
N TRP A 101 19.46 21.78 -6.67
CA TRP A 101 20.00 23.14 -6.75
C TRP A 101 20.82 23.41 -8.04
N PRO A 102 20.31 23.29 -9.27
CA PRO A 102 20.83 24.09 -10.36
C PRO A 102 20.23 25.47 -10.18
N THR A 103 21.08 26.45 -9.88
CA THR A 103 20.74 27.88 -9.72
C THR A 103 20.01 28.51 -10.92
N ASP A 104 19.88 27.78 -12.03
CA ASP A 104 19.40 28.28 -13.32
C ASP A 104 18.04 27.70 -13.76
N THR A 105 17.47 26.71 -13.06
CA THR A 105 16.13 26.17 -13.37
C THR A 105 15.09 26.62 -12.35
N PRO A 106 14.06 27.40 -12.76
CA PRO A 106 13.02 27.84 -11.83
C PRO A 106 12.23 26.65 -11.28
N PHE A 107 11.87 26.73 -9.99
CA PHE A 107 10.98 25.78 -9.36
C PHE A 107 9.68 25.63 -10.16
N VAL A 108 9.34 24.40 -10.56
CA VAL A 108 8.11 24.09 -11.27
C VAL A 108 7.10 23.56 -10.27
N TYR A 109 6.06 24.35 -10.00
CA TYR A 109 4.97 23.90 -9.14
C TYR A 109 4.11 22.85 -9.86
N VAL A 110 4.06 21.64 -9.31
CA VAL A 110 3.26 20.52 -9.83
C VAL A 110 2.11 20.19 -8.87
N PRO A 111 0.95 20.87 -8.97
CA PRO A 111 -0.14 20.73 -8.00
C PRO A 111 -0.58 19.27 -7.78
N ARG A 112 -0.66 18.51 -8.87
CA ARG A 112 -1.01 17.08 -8.89
C ARG A 112 -0.14 16.22 -7.98
N VAL A 113 1.18 16.44 -7.98
CA VAL A 113 2.12 15.70 -7.14
C VAL A 113 1.87 16.02 -5.67
N TYR A 114 1.68 17.29 -5.32
CA TYR A 114 1.37 17.70 -3.95
C TYR A 114 0.01 17.18 -3.47
N ILE A 115 -1.01 17.15 -4.32
CA ILE A 115 -2.32 16.56 -4.01
C ILE A 115 -2.16 15.06 -3.71
N ALA A 116 -1.51 14.31 -4.61
CA ALA A 116 -1.28 12.88 -4.42
C ALA A 116 -0.48 12.58 -3.14
N THR A 117 0.60 13.32 -2.90
CA THR A 117 1.41 13.20 -1.68
C THR A 117 0.62 13.52 -0.42
N THR A 118 -0.24 14.55 -0.45
CA THR A 118 -1.12 14.89 0.68
C THR A 118 -2.11 13.78 0.97
N LEU A 119 -2.72 13.20 -0.07
CA LEU A 119 -3.65 12.08 0.09
C LEU A 119 -2.94 10.85 0.70
N ILE A 120 -1.76 10.49 0.19
CA ILE A 120 -0.92 9.40 0.73
C ILE A 120 -0.53 9.70 2.18
N PHE A 121 -0.17 10.94 2.51
CA PHE A 121 0.14 11.34 3.89
C PHE A 121 -1.05 11.13 4.83
N VAL A 122 -2.25 11.61 4.45
CA VAL A 122 -3.47 11.44 5.25
C VAL A 122 -3.82 9.96 5.43
N TRP A 123 -3.67 9.15 4.36
CA TRP A 123 -3.78 7.69 4.45
C TRP A 123 -2.78 7.09 5.44
N GLY A 124 -1.50 7.46 5.34
CA GLY A 124 -0.43 6.95 6.19
C GLY A 124 -0.67 7.26 7.66
N VAL A 125 -1.05 8.50 7.99
CA VAL A 125 -1.42 8.92 9.35
C VAL A 125 -2.57 8.07 9.88
N ARG A 126 -3.64 7.90 9.09
CA ARG A 126 -4.82 7.13 9.50
C ARG A 126 -4.48 5.65 9.71
N LEU A 127 -3.75 5.04 8.79
CA LEU A 127 -3.40 3.62 8.87
C LEU A 127 -2.42 3.36 10.02
N THR A 128 -1.43 4.25 10.23
CA THR A 128 -0.53 4.25 11.38
C THR A 128 -1.31 4.31 12.69
N TYR A 129 -2.26 5.25 12.82
CA TYR A 129 -3.14 5.34 13.99
C TYR A 129 -3.97 4.08 14.21
N ASN A 130 -4.56 3.53 13.15
CA ASN A 130 -5.38 2.32 13.22
C ASN A 130 -4.55 1.08 13.62
N PHE A 131 -3.31 0.99 13.17
CA PHE A 131 -2.39 -0.07 13.54
C PHE A 131 -1.90 0.09 15.00
N ALA A 132 -1.57 1.33 15.41
CA ALA A 132 -1.15 1.66 16.77
C ALA A 132 -2.22 1.33 17.80
N ARG A 133 -3.47 1.78 17.60
CA ARG A 133 -4.57 1.50 18.55
C ARG A 133 -4.85 0.00 18.69
N LYS A 134 -4.55 -0.81 17.67
CA LYS A 134 -4.67 -2.28 17.69
C LYS A 134 -3.47 -2.97 18.36
N GLY A 135 -2.46 -2.22 18.82
CA GLY A 135 -1.26 -2.76 19.47
C GLY A 135 -0.17 -3.21 18.51
N GLY A 136 -0.25 -2.84 17.22
CA GLY A 136 0.63 -3.35 16.16
C GLY A 136 2.13 -3.03 16.34
N TYR A 137 2.45 -2.01 17.15
CA TYR A 137 3.82 -1.59 17.48
C TYR A 137 4.38 -2.26 18.75
N GLY A 138 3.66 -3.18 19.37
CA GLY A 138 4.22 -3.98 20.46
C GLY A 138 5.41 -4.83 19.98
N PHE A 139 6.38 -5.08 20.88
CA PHE A 139 7.56 -5.88 20.56
C PHE A 139 7.19 -7.28 20.05
N ASP A 140 6.24 -7.94 20.70
CA ASP A 140 5.74 -9.28 20.34
C ASP A 140 4.58 -9.24 19.33
N SER A 141 4.27 -8.07 18.75
CA SER A 141 3.20 -7.96 17.77
C SER A 141 3.65 -8.59 16.44
N GLU A 142 2.96 -9.66 16.06
CA GLU A 142 3.14 -10.36 14.80
C GLU A 142 1.79 -10.70 14.16
N ASP A 143 1.72 -10.59 12.84
CA ASP A 143 0.59 -11.06 12.06
C ASP A 143 0.47 -12.58 12.19
N PHE A 144 -0.69 -13.05 12.64
CA PHE A 144 -0.98 -14.45 12.88
C PHE A 144 -0.76 -15.38 11.66
N ARG A 145 -0.72 -14.82 10.45
CA ARG A 145 -0.41 -15.57 9.22
C ARG A 145 1.04 -16.04 9.19
N TRP A 146 2.00 -15.28 9.75
CA TRP A 146 3.42 -15.64 9.72
C TRP A 146 3.72 -16.90 10.55
N PRO A 147 3.35 -16.99 11.84
CA PRO A 147 3.52 -18.23 12.60
C PRO A 147 2.74 -19.41 12.01
N TYR A 148 1.56 -19.15 11.42
CA TYR A 148 0.78 -20.21 10.77
C TYR A 148 1.51 -20.83 9.58
N LEU A 149 2.15 -20.02 8.74
CA LEU A 149 2.91 -20.47 7.57
C LEU A 149 4.26 -21.08 7.97
N ALA A 150 4.98 -20.47 8.92
CA ALA A 150 6.26 -20.96 9.42
C ALA A 150 6.18 -22.41 9.92
N ASN A 151 5.11 -22.74 10.65
CA ASN A 151 4.87 -24.09 11.17
C ASN A 151 4.50 -25.14 10.10
N ARG A 152 4.43 -24.77 8.82
CA ARG A 152 3.98 -25.65 7.73
C ARG A 152 4.98 -25.79 6.60
N ILE A 153 6.07 -25.02 6.62
CA ILE A 153 7.10 -25.08 5.59
C ILE A 153 8.47 -25.37 6.22
N PRO A 154 9.36 -26.12 5.56
CA PRO A 154 10.69 -26.41 6.08
C PRO A 154 11.48 -25.13 6.37
N THR A 155 12.34 -25.14 7.39
CA THR A 155 13.10 -23.97 7.84
C THR A 155 13.87 -23.27 6.73
N GLY A 156 14.54 -24.03 5.84
CA GLY A 156 15.25 -23.45 4.69
C GLY A 156 14.33 -22.69 3.74
N LEU A 157 13.14 -23.24 3.46
CA LEU A 157 12.14 -22.57 2.62
C LEU A 157 11.51 -21.36 3.34
N TRP A 158 11.36 -21.41 4.66
CA TRP A 158 10.93 -20.26 5.47
C TRP A 158 11.91 -19.09 5.40
N LEU A 159 13.22 -19.36 5.46
CA LEU A 159 14.24 -18.31 5.32
C LEU A 159 14.17 -17.64 3.94
N LEU A 160 14.01 -18.42 2.88
CA LEU A 160 13.83 -17.90 1.52
C LEU A 160 12.52 -17.11 1.39
N PHE A 161 11.43 -17.60 1.97
CA PHE A 161 10.14 -16.90 1.99
C PHE A 161 10.25 -15.57 2.75
N ASN A 162 10.94 -15.55 3.88
CA ASN A 162 11.15 -14.34 4.66
C ASN A 162 11.93 -13.27 3.87
N ILE A 163 13.10 -13.61 3.32
CA ILE A 163 13.92 -12.63 2.60
C ILE A 163 13.25 -12.17 1.29
N PHE A 164 12.74 -13.09 0.47
CA PHE A 164 12.25 -12.75 -0.87
C PHE A 164 10.80 -12.25 -0.88
N PHE A 165 9.91 -12.85 -0.10
CA PHE A 165 8.49 -12.49 -0.09
C PHE A 165 8.17 -11.46 1.01
N ILE A 166 8.47 -11.78 2.27
CA ILE A 166 8.06 -10.93 3.40
C ILE A 166 8.82 -9.60 3.35
N CYS A 167 10.13 -9.64 3.15
CA CYS A 167 10.99 -8.46 3.22
C CYS A 167 11.13 -7.76 1.86
N LEU A 168 11.67 -8.45 0.84
CA LEU A 168 11.99 -7.82 -0.44
C LEU A 168 10.74 -7.45 -1.24
N PHE A 169 9.89 -8.42 -1.59
CA PHE A 169 8.73 -8.19 -2.43
C PHE A 169 7.78 -7.13 -1.85
N GLN A 170 7.47 -7.20 -0.56
CA GLN A 170 6.55 -6.22 0.06
C GLN A 170 7.15 -4.80 0.08
N ASN A 171 8.45 -4.62 0.35
CA ASN A 171 9.06 -3.29 0.32
C ASN A 171 9.17 -2.72 -1.10
N LEU A 172 9.46 -3.55 -2.11
CA LEU A 172 9.42 -3.12 -3.51
C LEU A 172 8.00 -2.79 -3.96
N LEU A 173 6.98 -3.49 -3.46
CA LEU A 173 5.59 -3.14 -3.66
C LEU A 173 5.26 -1.76 -3.08
N LEU A 174 5.74 -1.43 -1.88
CA LEU A 174 5.53 -0.12 -1.26
C LEU A 174 6.15 1.03 -2.09
N VAL A 175 7.30 0.80 -2.73
CA VAL A 175 7.87 1.74 -3.71
C VAL A 175 6.96 1.83 -4.94
N ALA A 176 6.58 0.68 -5.53
CA ALA A 176 5.76 0.62 -6.73
C ALA A 176 4.38 1.27 -6.57
N MET A 177 3.78 1.20 -5.38
CA MET A 177 2.52 1.87 -5.04
C MET A 177 2.61 3.41 -5.14
N THR A 178 3.81 3.97 -4.92
CA THR A 178 4.08 5.42 -5.01
C THR A 178 4.65 5.86 -6.36
N ALA A 179 5.00 4.91 -7.24
CA ALA A 179 5.48 5.19 -8.59
C ALA A 179 4.56 6.11 -9.42
N PRO A 180 3.21 6.10 -9.27
CA PRO A 180 2.37 7.06 -9.99
C PRO A 180 2.69 8.52 -9.69
N VAL A 181 3.16 8.83 -8.47
CA VAL A 181 3.60 10.18 -8.07
C VAL A 181 4.88 10.56 -8.81
N TYR A 182 5.84 9.64 -8.89
CA TYR A 182 7.06 9.83 -9.69
C TYR A 182 6.75 10.02 -11.18
N THR A 183 5.85 9.21 -11.75
CA THR A 183 5.45 9.33 -13.14
C THR A 183 4.76 10.66 -13.42
N ALA A 184 3.88 11.09 -12.52
CA ALA A 184 3.23 12.41 -12.58
C ALA A 184 4.26 13.55 -12.53
N TRP A 185 5.28 13.45 -11.67
CA TRP A 185 6.39 14.40 -11.61
C TRP A 185 7.20 14.41 -12.92
N ARG A 186 7.65 13.25 -13.41
CA ARG A 186 8.42 13.15 -14.68
C ARG A 186 7.69 13.73 -15.87
N ALA A 187 6.38 13.52 -15.96
CA ALA A 187 5.56 14.06 -17.05
C ALA A 187 5.62 15.59 -17.12
N THR A 188 5.71 16.26 -15.97
CA THR A 188 5.77 17.73 -15.91
C THR A 188 7.08 18.32 -16.39
N LEU A 189 8.18 17.54 -16.36
CA LEU A 189 9.45 17.94 -16.96
C LEU A 189 9.38 17.98 -18.50
N ALA A 190 8.46 17.24 -19.10
CA ALA A 190 8.25 17.23 -20.54
C ALA A 190 7.23 18.29 -20.98
N THR A 191 6.10 18.39 -20.27
CA THR A 191 5.01 19.33 -20.57
C THR A 191 4.24 19.72 -19.31
N VAL A 192 3.93 21.01 -19.15
CA VAL A 192 3.05 21.47 -18.07
C VAL A 192 1.60 21.12 -18.42
N THR A 193 1.09 20.04 -17.85
CA THR A 193 -0.31 19.61 -18.00
C THR A 193 -1.16 20.17 -16.86
N PRO A 194 -2.17 21.02 -17.13
CA PRO A 194 -3.10 21.49 -16.11
C PRO A 194 -3.86 20.35 -15.41
N LEU A 195 -4.41 20.63 -14.24
CA LEU A 195 -5.36 19.72 -13.59
C LEU A 195 -6.56 19.49 -14.49
N ASN A 196 -7.05 18.26 -14.54
CA ASN A 196 -8.17 17.85 -15.38
C ASN A 196 -9.17 16.98 -14.61
N TRP A 197 -10.21 16.51 -15.30
CA TRP A 197 -11.29 15.74 -14.68
C TRP A 197 -10.83 14.38 -14.13
N ILE A 198 -9.73 13.80 -14.63
CA ILE A 198 -9.17 12.55 -14.10
C ILE A 198 -8.53 12.82 -12.73
N ASP A 199 -7.93 13.99 -12.50
CA ASP A 199 -7.45 14.39 -11.18
C ASP A 199 -8.62 14.50 -10.17
N LEU A 200 -9.75 15.07 -10.60
CA LEU A 200 -10.96 15.11 -9.78
C LEU A 200 -11.48 13.69 -9.47
N LEU A 201 -11.51 12.80 -10.46
CA LEU A 201 -11.91 11.41 -10.28
C LEU A 201 -10.98 10.69 -9.29
N ALA A 202 -9.67 10.91 -9.38
CA ALA A 202 -8.67 10.38 -8.47
C ALA A 202 -8.91 10.86 -7.03
N VAL A 203 -9.12 12.16 -6.83
CA VAL A 203 -9.41 12.72 -5.49
C VAL A 203 -10.70 12.14 -4.92
N VAL A 204 -11.79 12.13 -5.69
CA VAL A 204 -13.10 11.61 -5.23
C VAL A 204 -13.01 10.11 -4.93
N GLY A 205 -12.39 9.32 -5.80
CA GLY A 205 -12.18 7.88 -5.59
C GLY A 205 -11.36 7.61 -4.34
N PHE A 206 -10.27 8.36 -4.14
CA PHE A 206 -9.44 8.25 -2.95
C PHE A 206 -10.22 8.55 -1.68
N LEU A 207 -10.95 9.68 -1.64
CA LEU A 207 -11.74 10.06 -0.46
C LEU A 207 -12.86 9.06 -0.18
N ALA A 208 -13.51 8.52 -1.21
CA ALA A 208 -14.52 7.47 -1.05
C ALA A 208 -13.91 6.19 -0.45
N GLY A 209 -12.76 5.73 -0.95
CA GLY A 209 -12.01 4.60 -0.40
C GLY A 209 -11.56 4.85 1.04
N PHE A 210 -11.05 6.05 1.32
CA PHE A 210 -10.61 6.49 2.64
C PHE A 210 -11.75 6.46 3.66
N VAL A 211 -12.93 7.00 3.30
CA VAL A 211 -14.11 7.00 4.17
C VAL A 211 -14.60 5.57 4.40
N LEU A 212 -14.72 4.76 3.35
CA LEU A 212 -15.19 3.38 3.45
C LEU A 212 -14.30 2.57 4.40
N GLU A 213 -12.99 2.64 4.20
CA GLU A 213 -12.06 1.88 5.02
C GLU A 213 -12.01 2.43 6.46
N THR A 214 -12.09 3.75 6.66
CA THR A 214 -12.11 4.35 8.01
C THR A 214 -13.34 3.91 8.80
N VAL A 215 -14.51 3.90 8.16
CA VAL A 215 -15.76 3.43 8.77
C VAL A 215 -15.66 1.93 9.07
N ALA A 216 -15.16 1.12 8.13
CA ALA A 216 -15.02 -0.32 8.30
C ALA A 216 -14.07 -0.67 9.47
N ASP A 217 -12.92 0.00 9.55
CA ASP A 217 -11.96 -0.17 10.64
C ASP A 217 -12.54 0.24 12.00
N ASN A 218 -13.29 1.36 12.05
CA ASN A 218 -13.94 1.82 13.28
C ASN A 218 -15.05 0.87 13.73
N GLN A 219 -15.80 0.29 12.79
CA GLN A 219 -16.78 -0.76 13.10
C GLN A 219 -16.11 -2.02 13.66
N GLN A 220 -15.00 -2.48 13.08
CA GLN A 220 -14.22 -3.61 13.63
C GLN A 220 -13.63 -3.29 15.00
N TRP A 221 -13.12 -2.07 15.20
CA TRP A 221 -12.58 -1.63 16.47
C TRP A 221 -13.65 -1.64 17.55
N ALA A 222 -14.81 -1.01 17.29
CA ALA A 222 -15.94 -0.98 18.22
C ALA A 222 -16.42 -2.41 18.57
N PHE A 223 -16.51 -3.30 17.58
CA PHE A 223 -16.83 -4.70 17.79
C PHE A 223 -15.83 -5.40 18.73
N LYS A 224 -14.53 -5.30 18.45
CA LYS A 224 -13.48 -5.93 19.27
C LYS A 224 -13.48 -5.40 20.71
N GLN A 225 -13.60 -4.08 20.89
CA GLN A 225 -13.64 -3.46 22.21
C GLN A 225 -14.90 -3.82 22.98
N GLY A 226 -16.06 -3.84 22.31
CA GLY A 226 -17.33 -4.29 22.89
C GLY A 226 -17.26 -5.75 23.36
N LYS A 227 -16.73 -6.64 22.52
CA LYS A 227 -16.50 -8.05 22.88
C LYS A 227 -15.57 -8.19 24.08
N LYS A 228 -14.44 -7.47 24.10
CA LYS A 228 -13.48 -7.48 25.21
C LYS A 228 -14.13 -7.04 26.52
N LYS A 229 -14.93 -5.97 26.48
CA LYS A 229 -15.68 -5.46 27.64
C LYS A 229 -16.69 -6.48 28.16
N ALA A 230 -17.49 -7.07 27.27
CA ALA A 230 -18.46 -8.10 27.65
C ALA A 230 -17.81 -9.31 28.33
N ILE A 231 -16.66 -9.78 27.80
CA ILE A 231 -15.88 -10.86 28.41
C ILE A 231 -15.35 -10.44 29.80
N ALA A 232 -14.79 -9.24 29.92
CA ALA A 232 -14.27 -8.74 31.20
C ALA A 232 -15.37 -8.63 32.28
N ASN A 233 -16.58 -8.25 31.86
CA ASN A 233 -17.76 -8.14 32.71
C ASN A 233 -18.47 -9.49 32.95
N LYS A 234 -17.98 -10.59 32.38
CA LYS A 234 -18.63 -11.92 32.43
C LYS A 234 -20.07 -11.92 31.89
N GLU A 235 -20.36 -11.06 30.92
CA GLU A 235 -21.65 -10.99 30.25
C GLU A 235 -21.85 -12.18 29.30
N VAL A 236 -23.11 -12.60 29.11
CA VAL A 236 -23.44 -13.63 28.12
C VAL A 236 -23.27 -13.04 26.72
N LEU A 237 -22.36 -13.61 25.92
CA LEU A 237 -22.13 -13.17 24.56
C LEU A 237 -23.33 -13.50 23.66
N THR A 238 -23.84 -12.50 22.95
CA THR A 238 -24.95 -12.60 22.00
C THR A 238 -24.57 -12.07 20.61
N GLY A 239 -25.35 -12.41 19.59
CA GLY A 239 -25.18 -11.94 18.21
C GLY A 239 -23.75 -12.13 17.66
N ASP A 240 -23.20 -11.08 17.05
CA ASP A 240 -21.86 -11.09 16.47
C ASP A 240 -20.75 -11.33 17.50
N ASN A 241 -20.94 -10.92 18.76
CA ASN A 241 -19.96 -11.19 19.82
C ASN A 241 -19.84 -12.69 20.10
N LYS A 242 -20.97 -13.41 20.07
CA LYS A 242 -21.02 -14.87 20.18
C LYS A 242 -20.41 -15.54 18.95
N ARG A 243 -20.75 -15.06 17.75
CA ARG A 243 -20.18 -15.58 16.48
C ARG A 243 -18.68 -15.36 16.36
N GLY A 244 -18.17 -14.28 16.93
CA GLY A 244 -16.76 -13.92 16.91
C GLY A 244 -16.31 -13.11 15.70
N PHE A 245 -17.22 -12.71 14.82
CA PHE A 245 -16.97 -11.83 13.68
C PHE A 245 -18.17 -10.92 13.42
N LEU A 246 -17.90 -9.76 12.80
CA LEU A 246 -18.89 -8.74 12.51
C LEU A 246 -19.62 -9.04 11.18
N THR A 247 -20.94 -8.97 11.20
CA THR A 247 -21.84 -9.16 10.04
C THR A 247 -22.75 -7.96 9.78
N GLN A 248 -22.64 -6.93 10.62
CA GLN A 248 -23.47 -5.72 10.58
C GLN A 248 -22.70 -4.52 10.00
N GLY A 249 -23.41 -3.42 9.74
CA GLY A 249 -22.78 -2.19 9.22
C GLY A 249 -22.30 -2.38 7.78
N LEU A 250 -21.04 -2.04 7.49
CA LEU A 250 -20.46 -2.29 6.16
C LEU A 250 -20.24 -3.78 5.90
N PHE A 251 -20.11 -4.59 6.95
CA PHE A 251 -19.84 -6.01 6.84
C PHE A 251 -21.01 -6.80 6.26
N LYS A 252 -22.24 -6.26 6.26
CA LYS A 252 -23.36 -6.90 5.56
C LYS A 252 -23.28 -6.79 4.03
N TYR A 253 -22.47 -5.87 3.49
CA TYR A 253 -22.31 -5.64 2.05
C TYR A 253 -21.03 -6.26 1.49
N SER A 254 -19.97 -6.32 2.29
CA SER A 254 -18.70 -6.96 1.94
C SER A 254 -18.06 -7.54 3.19
N ARG A 255 -17.39 -8.68 3.06
CA ARG A 255 -16.63 -9.30 4.16
C ARG A 255 -15.31 -8.57 4.45
N HIS A 256 -14.78 -7.86 3.45
CA HIS A 256 -13.54 -7.07 3.54
C HIS A 256 -13.72 -5.65 2.98
N PRO A 257 -14.65 -4.83 3.53
CA PRO A 257 -14.94 -3.50 2.99
C PRO A 257 -13.75 -2.54 3.18
N ASN A 258 -12.97 -2.74 4.24
CA ASN A 258 -11.71 -2.03 4.46
C ASN A 258 -10.69 -2.32 3.35
N TYR A 259 -10.58 -3.57 2.91
CA TYR A 259 -9.64 -3.92 1.85
C TYR A 259 -10.06 -3.32 0.51
N PHE A 260 -11.37 -3.25 0.24
CA PHE A 260 -11.85 -2.57 -0.96
C PHE A 260 -11.56 -1.06 -0.92
N GLY A 261 -11.70 -0.41 0.23
CA GLY A 261 -11.34 0.99 0.39
C GLY A 261 -9.85 1.25 0.16
N GLU A 262 -8.98 0.40 0.71
CA GLU A 262 -7.53 0.43 0.48
C GLU A 262 -7.20 0.31 -1.02
N LEU A 263 -7.75 -0.70 -1.71
CA LEU A 263 -7.53 -0.87 -3.15
C LEU A 263 -8.05 0.33 -3.95
N THR A 264 -9.22 0.86 -3.59
CA THR A 264 -9.81 2.03 -4.25
C THR A 264 -8.88 3.24 -4.16
N MET A 265 -8.26 3.47 -2.99
CA MET A 265 -7.28 4.55 -2.82
C MET A 265 -6.06 4.37 -3.70
N TRP A 266 -5.47 3.18 -3.76
CA TRP A 266 -4.25 2.97 -4.57
C TRP A 266 -4.50 2.98 -6.08
N TRP A 267 -5.66 2.49 -6.53
CA TRP A 267 -6.11 2.70 -7.91
C TRP A 267 -6.37 4.18 -8.20
N SER A 268 -6.83 4.95 -7.22
CA SER A 268 -6.98 6.40 -7.36
C SER A 268 -5.63 7.14 -7.42
N VAL A 269 -4.62 6.70 -6.65
CA VAL A 269 -3.25 7.21 -6.76
C VAL A 269 -2.69 6.96 -8.16
N TYR A 270 -2.96 5.79 -8.74
CA TYR A 270 -2.57 5.48 -10.11
C TYR A 270 -3.17 6.47 -11.13
N LEU A 271 -4.41 6.90 -10.97
CA LEU A 271 -5.06 7.84 -11.90
C LEU A 271 -4.33 9.18 -12.02
N PHE A 272 -3.56 9.62 -11.01
CA PHE A 272 -2.74 10.84 -11.14
C PHE A 272 -1.65 10.71 -12.22
N SER A 273 -1.10 9.51 -12.45
CA SER A 273 -0.11 9.30 -13.51
C SER A 273 -0.76 9.33 -14.89
N VAL A 274 -1.96 8.75 -15.02
CA VAL A 274 -2.76 8.79 -16.25
C VAL A 274 -3.15 10.23 -16.58
N ALA A 275 -3.63 10.96 -15.58
CA ALA A 275 -4.05 12.35 -15.72
C ALA A 275 -2.88 13.26 -16.14
N ALA A 276 -1.62 12.90 -15.84
CA ALA A 276 -0.44 13.74 -16.09
C ALA A 276 -0.10 13.85 -17.58
N GLY A 277 -0.50 12.86 -18.38
CA GLY A 277 -0.32 12.88 -19.83
C GLY A 277 -1.61 12.98 -20.64
N TYR A 278 -2.72 13.36 -19.99
CA TYR A 278 -3.97 13.65 -20.67
C TYR A 278 -4.01 15.12 -21.14
N PRO A 279 -4.54 15.44 -22.35
CA PRO A 279 -5.10 14.54 -23.36
C PRO A 279 -4.07 14.03 -24.38
N GLN A 280 -2.80 14.46 -24.32
CA GLN A 280 -1.81 14.30 -25.38
C GLN A 280 -1.21 12.87 -25.52
N HIS A 281 -2.05 11.83 -25.38
CA HIS A 281 -1.75 10.42 -25.69
C HIS A 281 -0.79 9.67 -24.76
N VAL A 282 -0.78 9.93 -23.45
CA VAL A 282 -0.29 8.91 -22.53
C VAL A 282 -1.29 7.75 -22.46
N PRO A 283 -0.83 6.49 -22.64
CA PRO A 283 -1.72 5.35 -22.55
C PRO A 283 -2.33 5.26 -21.15
N TRP A 284 -3.64 4.98 -21.10
CA TRP A 284 -4.38 4.64 -19.88
C TRP A 284 -3.71 3.53 -19.06
N ILE A 285 -2.82 2.76 -19.68
CA ILE A 285 -1.97 1.75 -19.08
C ILE A 285 -0.52 2.19 -19.24
N ASN A 286 0.16 2.40 -18.12
CA ASN A 286 1.58 2.75 -18.09
C ASN A 286 2.27 1.98 -16.95
N PRO A 287 3.61 1.89 -16.91
CA PRO A 287 4.33 1.05 -15.96
C PRO A 287 4.03 1.31 -14.48
N SER A 288 3.57 2.52 -14.10
CA SER A 288 3.20 2.82 -12.72
C SER A 288 1.95 2.08 -12.21
N ILE A 289 1.20 1.40 -13.09
CA ILE A 289 0.05 0.55 -12.73
C ILE A 289 0.46 -0.65 -11.86
N VAL A 290 1.72 -1.08 -11.95
CA VAL A 290 2.24 -2.30 -11.30
C VAL A 290 1.96 -2.30 -9.81
N GLY A 291 2.12 -1.17 -9.12
CA GLY A 291 1.84 -1.06 -7.68
C GLY A 291 0.40 -1.44 -7.32
N ALA A 292 -0.59 -0.80 -7.95
CA ALA A 292 -2.01 -1.05 -7.70
C ALA A 292 -2.43 -2.48 -8.12
N ALA A 293 -1.92 -2.98 -9.24
CA ALA A 293 -2.20 -4.32 -9.73
C ALA A 293 -1.63 -5.40 -8.80
N VAL A 294 -0.36 -5.29 -8.40
CA VAL A 294 0.30 -6.25 -7.51
C VAL A 294 -0.31 -6.21 -6.10
N LEU A 295 -0.67 -5.02 -5.58
CA LEU A 295 -1.40 -4.91 -4.32
C LEU A 295 -2.74 -5.65 -4.39
N THR A 296 -3.47 -5.53 -5.50
CA THR A 296 -4.73 -6.25 -5.72
C THR A 296 -4.52 -7.78 -5.66
N LEU A 297 -3.46 -8.29 -6.29
CA LEU A 297 -3.10 -9.72 -6.25
C LEU A 297 -2.69 -10.19 -4.86
N LEU A 298 -1.88 -9.40 -4.14
CA LEU A 298 -1.50 -9.67 -2.75
C LEU A 298 -2.74 -9.79 -1.86
N PHE A 299 -3.72 -8.91 -2.06
CA PHE A 299 -4.98 -8.93 -1.31
C PHE A 299 -5.82 -10.18 -1.62
N GLN A 300 -5.77 -10.72 -2.83
CA GLN A 300 -6.42 -12.01 -3.14
C GLN A 300 -5.82 -13.15 -2.32
N GLY A 301 -4.49 -13.26 -2.27
CA GLY A 301 -3.81 -14.28 -1.46
C GLY A 301 -4.09 -14.10 0.04
N SER A 302 -3.92 -12.87 0.53
CA SER A 302 -4.15 -12.48 1.92
C SER A 302 -5.57 -12.80 2.40
N THR A 303 -6.60 -12.41 1.64
CA THR A 303 -7.99 -12.67 2.02
C THR A 303 -8.34 -14.15 1.94
N THR A 304 -7.79 -14.91 0.98
CA THR A 304 -8.03 -16.37 0.91
C THR A 304 -7.52 -17.06 2.16
N LEU A 305 -6.28 -16.77 2.56
CA LEU A 305 -5.69 -17.34 3.77
C LEU A 305 -6.45 -16.91 5.03
N THR A 306 -6.78 -15.62 5.13
CA THR A 306 -7.53 -15.07 6.27
C THR A 306 -8.88 -15.74 6.42
N GLU A 307 -9.69 -15.83 5.35
CA GLU A 307 -11.00 -16.48 5.42
C GLU A 307 -10.91 -17.97 5.71
N TYR A 308 -9.87 -18.65 5.22
CA TYR A 308 -9.63 -20.05 5.55
C TYR A 308 -9.40 -20.26 7.05
N LEU A 309 -8.57 -19.42 7.66
CA LEU A 309 -8.27 -19.48 9.09
C LEU A 309 -9.49 -19.13 9.93
N VAL A 310 -10.20 -18.06 9.58
CA VAL A 310 -11.44 -17.64 10.25
C VAL A 310 -12.53 -18.71 10.14
N SER A 311 -12.66 -19.38 8.99
CA SER A 311 -13.65 -20.47 8.80
C SER A 311 -13.36 -21.72 9.63
N LYS A 312 -12.10 -21.94 10.04
CA LYS A 312 -11.73 -23.02 10.96
C LYS A 312 -12.11 -22.68 12.39
N THR A 313 -11.91 -21.42 12.79
CA THR A 313 -12.22 -20.95 14.15
C THR A 313 -13.72 -20.75 14.36
N TYR A 314 -14.43 -20.25 13.35
CA TYR A 314 -15.84 -19.87 13.44
C TYR A 314 -16.66 -20.59 12.36
N PRO A 315 -17.30 -21.74 12.66
CA PRO A 315 -18.04 -22.53 11.67
C PRO A 315 -19.13 -21.75 10.93
N ALA A 316 -19.83 -20.85 11.62
CA ALA A 316 -20.85 -19.95 11.06
C ALA A 316 -20.32 -19.06 9.91
N TYR A 317 -19.01 -18.79 9.89
CA TYR A 317 -18.38 -17.99 8.83
C TYR A 317 -18.54 -18.63 7.45
N LYS A 318 -18.68 -19.96 7.36
CA LYS A 318 -18.95 -20.67 6.10
C LYS A 318 -20.30 -20.27 5.49
N LEU A 319 -21.31 -20.02 6.33
CA LEU A 319 -22.62 -19.54 5.88
C LEU A 319 -22.54 -18.06 5.47
N TYR A 320 -21.84 -17.24 6.25
CA TYR A 320 -21.59 -15.83 5.93
C TYR A 320 -20.91 -15.64 4.58
N LYS A 321 -19.98 -16.54 4.22
CA LYS A 321 -19.34 -16.54 2.90
C LYS A 321 -20.30 -16.73 1.72
N LYS A 322 -21.47 -17.34 1.93
CA LYS A 322 -22.49 -17.57 0.90
C LYS A 322 -23.42 -16.39 0.70
N THR A 323 -23.56 -15.53 1.72
CA THR A 323 -24.62 -14.49 1.75
C THR A 323 -24.08 -13.09 1.57
N THR A 324 -22.77 -12.89 1.71
CA THR A 324 -22.14 -11.57 1.70
C THR A 324 -21.02 -11.55 0.67
N SER A 325 -20.87 -10.47 -0.11
CA SER A 325 -19.78 -10.36 -1.08
C SER A 325 -18.39 -10.43 -0.41
N ARG A 326 -17.39 -10.97 -1.09
CA ARG A 326 -16.03 -11.07 -0.54
C ARG A 326 -15.37 -9.70 -0.37
N LEU A 327 -15.25 -8.95 -1.45
CA LEU A 327 -14.40 -7.75 -1.52
C LEU A 327 -15.21 -6.53 -1.97
N ILE A 328 -15.77 -6.58 -3.17
CA ILE A 328 -16.59 -5.48 -3.72
C ILE A 328 -17.90 -5.40 -2.91
N PRO A 329 -18.24 -4.25 -2.29
CA PRO A 329 -19.53 -4.08 -1.64
C PRO A 329 -20.68 -4.26 -2.63
N LEU A 330 -21.52 -5.26 -2.38
CA LEU A 330 -22.73 -5.55 -3.17
C LEU A 330 -23.97 -5.47 -2.26
N PRO A 331 -25.20 -5.37 -2.81
CA PRO A 331 -26.41 -5.41 -2.01
C PRO A 331 -26.40 -6.58 -1.01
N ALA A 332 -26.85 -6.30 0.21
CA ALA A 332 -26.80 -7.27 1.30
C ALA A 332 -27.66 -8.50 0.97
N GLY A 333 -27.09 -9.70 1.13
CA GLY A 333 -27.85 -10.94 1.02
C GLY A 333 -28.70 -11.22 2.26
N THR A 334 -29.25 -12.43 2.32
CA THR A 334 -30.09 -12.88 3.46
C THR A 334 -29.33 -12.75 4.78
N PRO A 335 -29.93 -12.16 5.84
CA PRO A 335 -29.30 -12.04 7.15
C PRO A 335 -28.83 -13.39 7.69
N LEU A 336 -27.63 -13.42 8.28
CA LEU A 336 -27.03 -14.66 8.75
C LEU A 336 -27.90 -15.38 9.79
N ASP A 337 -28.59 -14.63 10.66
CA ASP A 337 -29.50 -15.20 11.67
C ASP A 337 -30.65 -16.02 11.03
N GLU A 338 -31.14 -15.60 9.87
CA GLU A 338 -32.17 -16.35 9.13
C GLU A 338 -31.60 -17.60 8.46
N VAL A 339 -30.36 -17.52 7.98
CA VAL A 339 -29.68 -18.63 7.32
C VAL A 339 -29.28 -19.71 8.33
N GLU A 340 -28.83 -19.30 9.52
CA GLU A 340 -28.54 -20.20 10.63
C GLU A 340 -29.81 -20.95 11.09
N LYS A 341 -30.95 -20.26 11.19
CA LYS A 341 -32.24 -20.88 11.54
C LYS A 341 -32.71 -21.92 10.53
N LYS A 342 -32.41 -21.75 9.24
CA LYS A 342 -32.77 -22.69 8.17
C LYS A 342 -31.81 -23.89 8.06
N ALA A 343 -30.65 -23.82 8.70
CA ALA A 343 -29.61 -24.85 8.64
C ALA A 343 -29.64 -25.80 9.86
N LEU A 344 -30.40 -25.42 10.90
CA LEU A 344 -30.81 -26.26 12.03
C LEU A 344 -32.08 -27.03 11.67
#